data_AF-A0A2K0UEA6-F1
#
_entry.id   AF-A0A2K0UEA6-F1
#
_cell.length_a   1.000
_cell.length_b   1.000
_cell.length_c   1.000
_cell.angle_alpha   90.00
_cell.angle_beta   90.00
_cell.angle_gamma   90.00
#
_symmetry.space_group_name_H-M   'P 1'
#
loop_
_entity.id
_entity.type
_entity.pdbx_description
1 polymer ?
#
loop_
_entity_poly.entity_id
_entity_poly.type
_entity_poly.pdbx_seq_one_letter_code
_entity_poly.pdbx_strand_id
1 'polypeptide(L)'
;MWGALDAIEDGDKTKRQRCNQLKRSEVWGDRFQKGSIMMKHDGPKESAYAIISKLVEKQAHVVLEIQTEMTNQSLSLDETGAKLQNDNAQLHLCLDQLAAQVAARNRSRLPNVEPSLATVPDSALEPSMKDLERRVRCIEHRQSTGRGLVISRAQEQMLLSTPLQ
;
A
#
# COMPACT_ATOMS: atom_id res chain seq x y z
N MET A 1 1.68 15.67 32.79
CA MET A 1 1.55 16.22 31.43
C MET A 1 0.38 15.63 30.60
N TRP A 2 -0.26 14.52 31.00
CA TRP A 2 -1.52 14.05 30.37
C TRP A 2 -2.76 14.18 31.27
N GLY A 3 -2.58 14.43 32.57
CA GLY A 3 -3.70 14.66 33.50
C GLY A 3 -4.58 15.85 33.12
N ALA A 4 -4.03 16.86 32.43
CA ALA A 4 -4.82 17.97 31.91
C ALA A 4 -5.86 17.55 30.86
N LEU A 5 -5.60 16.47 30.12
CA LEU A 5 -6.56 15.88 29.18
C LEU A 5 -7.69 15.12 29.90
N ASP A 6 -7.55 14.72 31.17
CA ASP A 6 -8.69 14.12 31.92
C ASP A 6 -9.76 15.16 32.25
N ALA A 7 -9.37 16.45 32.31
CA ALA A 7 -10.29 17.55 32.58
C ALA A 7 -11.03 18.04 31.32
N ILE A 8 -10.67 17.53 30.14
CA ILE A 8 -11.28 17.90 28.86
C ILE A 8 -12.32 16.83 28.49
N GLU A 9 -13.51 17.26 28.09
CA GLU A 9 -14.55 16.37 27.56
C GLU A 9 -13.98 15.55 26.40
N ASP A 10 -14.17 14.23 26.42
CA ASP A 10 -13.57 13.25 25.50
C ASP A 10 -12.04 13.09 25.52
N GLY A 11 -11.29 13.73 26.42
CA GLY A 11 -9.83 13.57 26.48
C GLY A 11 -9.38 12.13 26.75
N ASP A 12 -10.24 11.33 27.37
CA ASP A 12 -10.05 9.90 27.60
C ASP A 12 -10.14 9.07 26.30
N LYS A 13 -11.00 9.47 25.37
CA LYS A 13 -11.06 8.92 24.00
C LYS A 13 -9.84 9.34 23.21
N THR A 14 -9.43 10.61 23.30
CA THR A 14 -8.21 11.12 22.64
C THR A 14 -6.97 10.37 23.10
N LYS A 15 -6.85 10.09 24.40
CA LYS A 15 -5.76 9.28 24.97
C LYS A 15 -5.73 7.88 24.39
N ARG A 16 -6.87 7.19 24.37
CA ARG A 16 -6.98 5.84 23.80
C ARG A 16 -6.67 5.83 22.32
N GLN A 17 -7.22 6.78 21.56
CA GLN A 17 -6.96 6.92 20.13
C GLN A 17 -5.47 7.12 19.86
N ARG A 18 -4.79 7.99 20.63
CA ARG A 18 -3.35 8.24 20.49
C ARG A 18 -2.53 7.00 20.84
N CYS A 19 -2.83 6.30 21.94
CA CYS A 19 -2.16 5.04 22.29
C CYS A 19 -2.34 3.96 21.21
N ASN A 20 -3.53 3.87 20.62
CA ASN A 20 -3.80 2.93 19.54
C ASN A 20 -3.07 3.29 18.24
N GLN A 21 -2.93 4.59 17.93
CA GLN A 21 -2.12 5.05 16.80
C GLN A 21 -0.63 4.71 16.99
N LEU A 22 -0.09 4.91 18.19
CA LEU A 22 1.31 4.59 18.49
C LEU A 22 1.62 3.07 18.39
N LYS A 23 0.61 2.22 18.64
CA LYS A 23 0.73 0.76 18.49
C LYS A 23 0.70 0.29 17.03
N ARG A 24 0.37 1.16 16.07
CA ARG A 24 0.36 0.77 14.66
C ARG A 24 1.76 0.45 14.17
N SER A 25 1.79 -0.40 13.13
CA SER A 25 3.00 -0.82 12.41
C SER A 25 3.90 0.36 12.08
N GLU A 26 3.31 1.45 11.57
CA GLU A 26 4.06 2.59 11.04
C GLU A 26 4.84 3.38 12.10
N VAL A 27 4.40 3.34 13.37
CA VAL A 27 4.97 4.19 14.43
C VAL A 27 5.90 3.38 15.32
N TRP A 28 5.37 2.52 16.21
CA TRP A 28 6.21 1.69 17.07
C TRP A 28 5.99 0.18 16.87
N GLY A 29 5.26 -0.22 15.82
CA GLY A 29 4.93 -1.63 15.61
C GLY A 29 6.16 -2.54 15.52
N ASP A 30 7.23 -2.10 14.86
CA ASP A 30 8.50 -2.84 14.82
C ASP A 30 9.10 -3.06 16.22
N ARG A 31 8.91 -2.11 17.14
CA ARG A 31 9.35 -2.25 18.53
C ARG A 31 8.51 -3.27 19.28
N PHE A 32 7.19 -3.27 19.06
CA PHE A 32 6.30 -4.29 19.63
C PHE A 32 6.58 -5.68 19.08
N GLN A 33 6.88 -5.82 17.79
CA GLN A 33 7.27 -7.09 17.17
C GLN A 33 8.55 -7.66 17.80
N LYS A 34 9.49 -6.79 18.20
CA LYS A 34 10.71 -7.14 18.94
C LYS A 34 10.47 -7.44 20.44
N GLY A 35 9.22 -7.52 20.89
CA GLY A 35 8.86 -7.80 22.29
C GLY A 35 8.91 -6.59 23.22
N SER A 36 8.95 -5.36 22.67
CA SER A 36 8.88 -4.15 23.50
C SER A 36 7.49 -3.96 24.08
N ILE A 37 7.42 -3.39 25.28
CA ILE A 37 6.17 -3.05 25.97
C ILE A 37 6.02 -1.53 26.01
N MET A 38 4.79 -1.04 25.85
CA MET A 38 4.46 0.37 26.02
C MET A 38 3.83 0.55 27.40
N MET A 39 4.39 1.48 28.17
CA MET A 39 3.84 1.92 29.45
C MET A 39 3.58 3.42 29.39
N LYS A 40 2.46 3.86 29.98
CA LYS A 40 2.03 5.25 30.02
C LYS A 40 2.19 5.78 31.44
N HIS A 41 2.80 6.95 31.58
CA HIS A 41 2.72 7.72 32.82
C HIS A 41 1.50 8.66 32.74
N ASP A 42 0.52 8.43 33.60
CA ASP A 42 -0.73 9.21 33.69
C ASP A 42 -0.65 10.40 34.67
N GLY A 43 0.43 10.53 35.44
CA GLY A 43 0.64 11.65 36.38
C GLY A 43 0.81 11.23 37.84
N PRO A 44 -0.01 10.29 38.37
CA PRO A 44 0.20 9.72 39.70
C PRO A 44 1.59 9.11 39.90
N LYS A 45 2.07 9.14 41.14
CA LYS A 45 3.42 8.66 41.51
C LYS A 45 3.55 7.15 41.29
N GLU A 46 2.45 6.43 41.46
CA GLU A 46 2.33 4.98 41.33
C GLU A 46 2.67 4.53 39.90
N SER A 47 2.21 5.25 38.87
CA SER A 47 2.52 4.89 37.49
C SER A 47 3.98 5.18 37.12
N ALA A 48 4.56 6.22 37.70
CA ALA A 48 6.00 6.47 37.56
C ALA A 48 6.82 5.35 38.21
N TYR A 49 6.45 4.94 39.43
CA TYR A 49 7.09 3.80 40.09
C TYR A 49 6.94 2.51 39.29
N ALA A 50 5.76 2.21 38.75
CA ALA A 50 5.55 1.02 37.94
C ALA A 50 6.49 0.98 36.71
N ILE A 51 6.70 2.12 36.04
CA ILE A 51 7.63 2.24 34.91
C ILE A 51 9.07 2.00 35.38
N ILE A 52 9.50 2.67 36.46
CA ILE A 52 10.86 2.54 36.99
C ILE A 52 11.12 1.10 37.45
N SER A 53 10.19 0.48 38.18
CA SER A 53 10.29 -0.92 38.60
C SER A 53 10.46 -1.85 37.42
N LYS A 54 9.70 -1.66 36.33
CA LYS A 54 9.86 -2.47 35.12
C LYS A 54 11.20 -2.28 34.42
N LEU A 55 11.76 -1.09 34.47
CA LEU A 55 13.09 -0.80 33.93
C LEU A 55 14.19 -1.47 34.78
N VAL A 56 14.07 -1.40 36.10
CA VAL A 56 15.00 -2.04 37.05
C VAL A 56 14.94 -3.57 36.96
N GLU A 57 13.73 -4.15 36.90
CA GLU A 57 13.51 -5.60 36.75
C GLU A 57 14.16 -6.17 35.50
N LYS A 58 14.16 -5.40 34.40
CA LYS A 58 14.78 -5.86 33.14
C LYS A 58 16.31 -5.92 33.19
N GLN A 59 16.95 -5.36 34.21
CA GLN A 59 18.42 -5.28 34.37
C GLN A 59 19.16 -4.82 33.10
N ALA A 60 18.46 -4.14 32.19
CA ALA A 60 19.00 -3.70 30.93
C ALA A 60 19.54 -2.29 31.11
N HIS A 61 20.68 -1.99 30.48
CA HIS A 61 21.18 -0.63 30.39
C HIS A 61 20.11 0.23 29.71
N VAL A 62 19.42 1.07 30.49
CA VAL A 62 18.33 1.91 29.99
C VAL A 62 18.96 3.06 29.23
N VAL A 63 19.19 2.83 27.95
CA VAL A 63 19.59 3.89 27.04
C VAL A 63 18.32 4.47 26.44
N LEU A 64 18.04 5.73 26.77
CA LEU A 64 17.02 6.47 26.05
C LEU A 64 17.58 6.75 24.65
N GLU A 65 16.95 6.16 23.65
CA GLU A 65 17.41 6.20 22.25
C GLU A 65 17.52 7.64 21.74
N ILE A 66 16.54 8.49 22.09
CA ILE A 66 16.59 9.94 21.81
C ILE A 66 17.81 10.60 22.45
N GLN A 67 18.19 10.22 23.68
CA GLN A 67 19.38 10.80 24.32
C GLN A 67 20.67 10.33 23.65
N THR A 68 20.70 9.12 23.09
CA THR A 68 21.84 8.64 22.30
C THR A 68 21.95 9.38 20.99
N GLU A 69 20.83 9.53 20.28
CA GLU A 69 20.76 10.30 19.04
C GLU A 69 21.20 11.76 19.27
N MET A 70 20.68 12.40 20.32
CA MET A 70 20.99 13.81 20.59
C MET A 70 22.38 14.03 21.19
N THR A 71 22.81 13.19 22.13
CA THR A 71 24.08 13.41 22.87
C THR A 71 25.27 12.72 22.20
N ASN A 72 25.09 11.47 21.76
CA ASN A 72 26.19 10.68 21.21
C ASN A 72 26.32 10.84 19.69
N GLN A 73 25.22 11.12 18.98
CA GLN A 73 25.22 11.32 17.53
C GLN A 73 25.08 12.80 17.15
N SER A 74 24.97 13.71 18.13
CA SER A 74 24.84 15.17 17.93
C SER A 74 23.69 15.57 17.01
N LEU A 75 22.63 14.75 16.93
CA LEU A 75 21.44 15.06 16.14
C LEU A 75 20.62 16.14 16.84
N SER A 76 20.11 17.09 16.07
CA SER A 76 19.07 17.99 16.59
C SER A 76 17.79 17.19 16.85
N LEU A 77 16.92 17.71 17.73
CA LEU A 77 15.64 17.04 18.02
C LEU A 77 14.84 16.76 16.73
N ASP A 78 14.97 17.64 15.73
CA ASP A 78 14.28 17.54 14.45
C ASP A 78 14.78 16.35 13.58
N GLU A 79 16.02 15.93 13.80
CA GLU A 79 16.68 14.85 13.07
C GLU A 79 16.59 13.50 13.80
N THR A 80 16.06 13.49 15.02
CA THR A 80 15.87 12.25 15.79
C THR A 80 14.87 11.34 15.11
N GLY A 81 15.07 10.02 15.28
CA GLY A 81 14.14 9.02 14.77
C GLY A 81 12.72 9.23 15.28
N ALA A 82 12.58 9.75 16.50
CA ALA A 82 11.29 10.09 17.09
C ALA A 82 10.54 11.19 16.32
N LYS A 83 11.23 12.22 15.81
CA LYS A 83 10.61 13.29 15.01
C LYS A 83 10.29 12.81 13.60
N LEU A 84 11.24 12.17 12.93
CA LEU A 84 11.06 11.63 11.57
C LEU A 84 9.88 10.66 11.50
N GLN A 85 9.72 9.82 12.50
CA GLN A 85 8.63 8.85 12.58
C GLN A 85 7.28 9.54 12.86
N ASN A 86 7.27 10.66 13.58
CA ASN A 86 6.07 11.48 13.75
C ASN A 86 5.66 12.15 12.43
N ASP A 87 6.62 12.73 11.71
CA ASP A 87 6.37 13.43 10.46
C ASP A 87 5.88 12.45 9.37
N ASN A 88 6.49 11.25 9.30
CA ASN A 88 5.99 10.18 8.44
C ASN A 88 4.56 9.75 8.80
N ALA A 89 4.24 9.59 10.09
CA ALA A 89 2.89 9.26 10.53
C ALA A 89 1.87 10.36 10.17
N GLN A 90 2.26 11.64 10.24
CA GLN A 90 1.43 12.77 9.80
C GLN A 90 1.23 12.78 8.29
N LEU A 91 2.28 12.48 7.52
CA LEU A 91 2.21 12.37 6.06
C LEU A 91 1.25 11.26 5.63
N HIS A 92 1.32 10.08 6.25
CA HIS A 92 0.37 9.00 6.01
C HIS A 92 -1.07 9.41 6.29
N LEU A 93 -1.30 10.10 7.41
CA LEU A 93 -2.64 10.58 7.78
C LEU A 93 -3.16 11.63 6.78
N CYS A 94 -2.30 12.50 6.28
CA CYS A 94 -2.63 13.48 5.25
C CYS A 94 -2.96 12.82 3.90
N LEU A 95 -2.19 11.80 3.51
CA LEU A 95 -2.44 11.01 2.31
C LEU A 95 -3.81 10.31 2.35
N ASP A 96 -4.16 9.69 3.47
CA ASP A 96 -5.46 9.04 3.66
C ASP A 96 -6.62 10.04 3.55
N GLN A 97 -6.46 11.24 4.13
CA GLN A 97 -7.45 12.32 4.03
C GLN A 97 -7.60 12.83 2.60
N LEU A 98 -6.49 12.99 1.87
CA LEU A 98 -6.51 13.41 0.48
C LEU A 98 -7.15 12.35 -0.41
N ALA A 99 -6.86 11.07 -0.19
CA ALA A 99 -7.49 9.96 -0.90
C ALA A 99 -9.01 9.95 -0.67
N ALA A 100 -9.46 10.17 0.57
CA ALA A 100 -10.88 10.29 0.89
C ALA A 100 -11.54 11.51 0.20
N GLN A 101 -10.86 12.66 0.15
CA GLN A 101 -11.35 13.84 -0.56
C GLN A 101 -11.45 13.60 -2.07
N VAL A 102 -10.46 12.96 -2.69
CA VAL A 102 -10.48 12.63 -4.12
C VAL A 102 -11.60 11.64 -4.41
N ALA A 103 -11.79 10.62 -3.58
CA ALA A 103 -12.90 9.67 -3.70
C ALA A 103 -14.27 10.37 -3.60
N ALA A 104 -14.44 11.27 -2.61
CA ALA A 104 -15.66 12.05 -2.45
C ALA A 104 -15.91 13.00 -3.63
N ARG A 105 -14.86 13.68 -4.11
CA ARG A 105 -14.92 14.59 -5.25
C ARG A 105 -15.28 13.85 -6.54
N ASN A 106 -14.68 12.69 -6.78
CA ASN A 106 -15.02 11.84 -7.92
C ASN A 106 -16.47 11.35 -7.84
N ARG A 107 -16.93 10.95 -6.65
CA ARG A 107 -18.33 10.55 -6.40
C ARG A 107 -19.31 11.71 -6.64
N SER A 108 -18.93 12.94 -6.33
CA SER A 108 -19.76 14.13 -6.60
C SER A 108 -19.74 14.58 -8.07
N ARG A 109 -18.66 14.31 -8.81
CA ARG A 109 -18.51 14.67 -10.24
C ARG A 109 -19.13 13.66 -11.18
N LEU A 110 -19.30 12.42 -10.75
CA LEU A 110 -20.03 11.37 -11.44
C LEU A 110 -21.26 10.99 -10.59
N PRO A 111 -22.30 11.84 -10.50
CA PRO A 111 -23.49 11.51 -9.73
C PRO A 111 -24.31 10.37 -10.36
N ASN A 112 -23.91 9.87 -11.53
CA ASN A 112 -24.66 8.87 -12.29
C ASN A 112 -23.76 7.81 -12.94
N VAL A 113 -22.90 7.18 -12.14
CA VAL A 113 -22.48 5.80 -12.42
C VAL A 113 -22.98 4.96 -11.25
N GLU A 114 -24.31 4.81 -11.17
CA GLU A 114 -24.86 3.58 -10.60
C GLU A 114 -24.11 2.42 -11.29
N PRO A 115 -23.61 1.44 -10.52
CA PRO A 115 -23.06 0.26 -11.13
C PRO A 115 -24.22 -0.39 -11.88
N SER A 116 -24.16 -0.40 -13.21
CA SER A 116 -24.87 -1.41 -13.98
C SER A 116 -24.19 -2.77 -13.70
N LEU A 117 -24.30 -3.20 -12.45
CA LEU A 117 -24.22 -4.56 -11.94
C LEU A 117 -25.58 -5.24 -12.09
N ALA A 118 -26.52 -4.65 -12.84
CA ALA A 118 -27.39 -5.46 -13.67
C ALA A 118 -26.48 -6.14 -14.71
N THR A 119 -25.98 -7.31 -14.31
CA THR A 119 -25.78 -8.49 -15.14
C THR A 119 -26.20 -8.20 -16.59
N VAL A 120 -25.25 -7.74 -17.42
CA VAL A 120 -25.38 -8.04 -18.85
C VAL A 120 -25.35 -9.56 -18.87
N PRO A 121 -26.44 -10.26 -19.22
CA PRO A 121 -26.40 -11.71 -19.20
C PRO A 121 -25.29 -12.11 -20.16
N ASP A 122 -24.34 -12.88 -19.62
CA ASP A 122 -23.16 -13.43 -20.28
C ASP A 122 -23.49 -14.14 -21.62
N SER A 123 -24.77 -14.46 -21.82
CA SER A 123 -25.34 -15.01 -23.05
C SER A 123 -25.27 -14.09 -24.28
N ALA A 124 -25.04 -12.78 -24.14
CA ALA A 124 -24.94 -11.86 -25.28
C ALA A 124 -23.50 -11.63 -25.78
N LEU A 125 -22.48 -11.88 -24.95
CA LEU A 125 -21.08 -11.73 -25.32
C LEU A 125 -20.50 -13.01 -25.96
N GLU A 126 -20.98 -14.18 -25.54
CA GLU A 126 -20.64 -15.49 -26.12
C GLU A 126 -20.77 -15.60 -27.65
N PRO A 127 -21.89 -15.19 -28.28
CA PRO A 127 -22.02 -15.28 -29.74
C PRO A 127 -21.08 -14.31 -30.48
N SER A 128 -20.80 -13.13 -29.90
CA SER A 128 -19.88 -12.16 -30.50
C SER A 128 -18.43 -12.62 -30.40
N MET A 129 -18.05 -13.23 -29.27
CA MET A 129 -16.71 -13.79 -29.07
C MET A 129 -16.47 -15.01 -29.98
N LYS A 130 -17.46 -15.90 -30.11
CA LYS A 130 -17.41 -17.02 -31.08
C LYS A 130 -17.37 -16.55 -32.54
N ASP A 131 -18.06 -15.47 -32.88
CA ASP A 131 -17.98 -14.89 -34.22
C ASP A 131 -16.60 -14.30 -34.50
N LEU A 132 -16.01 -13.60 -33.53
CA LEU A 132 -14.63 -13.11 -33.64
C LEU A 132 -13.62 -14.26 -33.78
N GLU A 133 -13.74 -15.32 -32.99
CA GLU A 133 -12.86 -16.50 -33.10
C GLU A 133 -12.99 -17.23 -34.44
N ARG A 134 -14.18 -17.28 -35.03
CA ARG A 134 -14.37 -17.82 -36.39
C ARG A 134 -13.69 -16.92 -37.42
N ARG A 135 -13.84 -15.60 -37.29
CA ARG A 135 -13.21 -14.64 -38.22
C ARG A 135 -11.69 -14.71 -38.15
N VAL A 136 -11.11 -14.83 -36.96
CA VAL A 136 -9.67 -14.99 -36.78
C VAL A 136 -9.19 -16.30 -37.41
N ARG A 137 -9.87 -17.43 -37.17
CA ARG A 137 -9.55 -18.71 -37.85
C ARG A 137 -9.65 -18.63 -39.37
N CYS A 138 -10.66 -17.95 -39.91
CA CYS A 138 -10.76 -17.74 -41.36
C CYS A 138 -9.61 -16.90 -41.94
N ILE A 139 -9.13 -15.91 -41.20
CA ILE A 139 -7.98 -15.09 -41.60
C ILE A 139 -6.69 -15.92 -41.55
N GLU A 140 -6.47 -16.70 -40.49
CA GLU A 140 -5.31 -17.59 -40.38
C GLU A 140 -5.29 -18.67 -41.47
N HIS A 141 -6.44 -19.26 -41.81
CA HIS A 141 -6.53 -20.25 -42.89
C HIS A 141 -6.29 -19.63 -44.27
N ARG A 142 -6.73 -18.39 -44.51
CA ARG A 142 -6.37 -17.65 -45.72
C ARG A 142 -4.87 -17.35 -45.81
N GLN A 143 -4.22 -17.04 -44.69
CA GLN A 143 -2.78 -16.77 -44.65
C GLN A 143 -1.94 -18.05 -44.85
N SER A 144 -2.37 -19.20 -44.33
CA SER A 144 -1.67 -20.47 -44.56
C SER A 144 -1.81 -20.95 -46.01
N THR A 145 -2.99 -20.77 -46.63
CA THR A 145 -3.23 -21.14 -48.03
C THR A 145 -2.53 -20.17 -49.00
N GLY A 146 -2.47 -18.88 -48.67
CA GLY A 146 -1.73 -17.87 -49.43
C GLY A 146 -0.21 -18.06 -49.37
N ARG A 147 0.35 -18.48 -48.23
CA ARG A 147 1.79 -18.78 -48.12
C ARG A 147 2.18 -20.07 -48.84
N GLY A 148 1.30 -21.07 -48.90
CA GLY A 148 1.52 -22.30 -49.67
C GLY A 148 1.62 -22.06 -51.19
N LEU A 149 0.74 -21.22 -51.74
CA LEU A 149 0.74 -20.88 -53.18
C LEU A 149 1.96 -20.03 -53.61
N VAL A 150 2.49 -19.19 -52.72
CA VAL A 150 3.69 -18.37 -53.02
C VAL A 150 4.96 -19.22 -52.99
N ILE A 151 5.03 -20.24 -52.12
CA ILE A 151 6.19 -21.15 -52.05
C ILE A 151 6.22 -22.09 -53.26
N SER A 152 5.07 -22.63 -53.71
CA SER A 152 5.02 -23.49 -54.90
C SER A 152 5.39 -22.76 -56.19
N ARG A 153 4.97 -21.49 -56.34
CA ARG A 153 5.30 -20.69 -57.55
C ARG A 153 6.77 -20.25 -57.59
N ALA A 154 7.41 -20.07 -56.43
CA ALA A 154 8.84 -19.80 -56.34
C ALA A 154 9.72 -21.03 -56.66
N GLN A 155 9.25 -22.24 -56.31
CA GLN A 155 9.94 -23.49 -56.69
C GLN A 155 9.80 -23.84 -58.18
N GLU A 156 8.66 -23.55 -58.82
CA GLU A 156 8.51 -23.76 -60.27
C GLU A 156 9.35 -22.79 -61.11
N GLN A 157 9.58 -21.54 -60.65
CA GLN A 157 10.41 -20.58 -61.38
C GLN A 157 11.93 -20.85 -61.25
N MET A 158 12.37 -21.55 -60.20
CA MET A 158 13.77 -21.96 -60.07
C MET A 158 14.14 -23.16 -60.95
N LEU A 159 13.19 -24.04 -61.30
CA LEU A 159 13.45 -25.22 -62.13
C LEU A 159 13.49 -24.92 -63.64
N LEU A 160 13.06 -23.73 -64.06
CA LEU A 160 13.08 -23.30 -65.48
C LEU A 160 14.27 -22.39 -65.83
N SER A 161 15.16 -22.08 -64.88
CA SER A 161 16.30 -21.17 -65.08
C SER A 161 17.68 -21.82 -64.87
N THR A 162 17.79 -23.14 -65.01
CA THR A 162 19.11 -23.79 -65.14
C THR A 162 19.52 -23.85 -66.62
N PRO A 163 20.57 -23.12 -67.05
CA PRO A 163 21.12 -23.27 -68.39
C PRO A 163 21.81 -24.63 -68.53
N LEU A 164 21.43 -25.40 -69.55
CA LEU A 164 22.23 -26.50 -70.09
C LEU A 164 23.56 -25.92 -70.61
N GLN A 165 24.65 -26.60 -70.29
CA GLN A 165 25.98 -26.38 -70.87
C GLN A 165 25.97 -26.40 -72.39
#